data_AF-A0A962CNR0-F1
#
_entry.id   AF-A0A962CNR0-F1
#
_cell.length_a   1.000
_cell.length_b   1.000
_cell.length_c   1.000
_cell.angle_alpha   90.00
_cell.angle_beta   90.00
_cell.angle_gamma   90.00
#
_symmetry.space_group_name_H-M   'P 1'
#
loop_
_entity.id
_entity.type
_entity.pdbx_description
1 polymer ?
#
loop_
_entity_poly.entity_id
_entity_poly.type
_entity_poly.pdbx_seq_one_letter_code
_entity_poly.pdbx_strand_id
1 'polypeptide(L)'
;MKNLPLALLAGSTLLLTGCIDRETADTKLVKGCKAGIEVFLYEGDRIEKIVSQTLRQPTGLGSGYREVTLNATITDGFHPHDERYTCMFMEEFGPFKMSYRASIYNIDLDGRIIGQKGYEIQGDLKEMQKLTGAVDAALK
;
A
#
# COMPACT_ATOMS: atom_id res chain seq x y z
N MET A 1 -14.20 -61.15 8.67
CA MET A 1 -12.82 -61.44 8.22
C MET A 1 -12.71 -61.12 6.74
N LYS A 2 -11.55 -60.58 6.31
CA LYS A 2 -11.17 -59.98 4.99
C LYS A 2 -11.36 -58.46 4.96
N ASN A 3 -10.43 -57.64 5.47
CA ASN A 3 -9.03 -57.35 5.11
C ASN A 3 -8.91 -56.38 3.90
N LEU A 4 -8.68 -55.09 4.23
CA LEU A 4 -7.82 -54.03 3.64
C LEU A 4 -7.26 -54.21 2.19
N PRO A 5 -7.12 -53.11 1.39
CA PRO A 5 -6.07 -52.14 1.69
C PRO A 5 -6.53 -50.67 1.68
N LEU A 6 -6.20 -50.02 2.79
CA LEU A 6 -6.34 -48.63 3.17
C LEU A 6 -4.98 -48.00 2.90
N ALA A 7 -4.66 -47.76 1.63
CA ALA A 7 -3.38 -47.18 1.24
C ALA A 7 -3.54 -46.51 -0.13
N LEU A 8 -3.90 -45.22 -0.11
CA LEU A 8 -3.53 -44.16 -1.08
C LEU A 8 -4.49 -42.96 -0.91
N LEU A 9 -4.38 -42.22 0.19
CA LEU A 9 -5.02 -40.90 0.32
C LEU A 9 -4.17 -39.93 1.16
N ALA A 10 -2.87 -40.23 1.30
CA ALA A 10 -1.87 -39.32 1.84
C ALA A 10 -1.06 -38.76 0.68
N GLY A 11 -1.34 -37.52 0.27
CA GLY A 11 -0.46 -36.86 -0.71
C GLY A 11 -1.04 -35.72 -1.54
N SER A 12 -1.91 -34.86 -1.00
CA SER A 12 -2.28 -33.61 -1.70
C SER A 12 -2.46 -32.40 -0.79
N THR A 13 -1.79 -32.35 0.36
CA THR A 13 -1.59 -31.09 1.09
C THR A 13 -0.28 -30.46 0.64
N LEU A 14 -0.15 -30.23 -0.68
CA LEU A 14 0.76 -29.20 -1.17
C LEU A 14 0.19 -27.88 -0.65
N LEU A 15 0.79 -27.40 0.42
CA LEU A 15 0.68 -26.04 0.92
C LEU A 15 0.71 -25.07 -0.28
N LEU A 16 -0.46 -24.56 -0.69
CA LEU A 16 -0.60 -23.44 -1.62
C LEU A 16 -0.13 -22.15 -0.91
N THR A 17 1.13 -22.10 -0.48
CA THR A 17 1.76 -20.91 0.12
C THR A 17 2.08 -19.82 -0.91
N GLY A 18 1.47 -19.86 -2.10
CA GLY A 18 1.90 -19.07 -3.25
C GLY A 18 0.97 -17.94 -3.69
N CYS A 19 -0.24 -17.80 -3.15
CA CYS A 19 -1.15 -16.73 -3.57
C CYS A 19 -1.00 -15.54 -2.63
N ILE A 20 -0.56 -14.38 -3.16
CA ILE A 20 -0.65 -13.13 -2.41
C ILE A 20 -2.14 -12.77 -2.29
N ASP A 21 -2.63 -12.78 -1.06
CA ASP A 21 -3.99 -12.37 -0.75
C ASP A 21 -4.12 -10.83 -0.71
N ARG A 22 -5.36 -10.37 -0.63
CA ARG A 22 -5.65 -8.94 -0.61
C ARG A 22 -5.12 -8.26 0.64
N GLU A 23 -5.13 -8.94 1.78
CA GLU A 23 -4.68 -8.40 3.07
C GLU A 23 -3.18 -8.13 3.09
N THR A 24 -2.39 -9.05 2.53
CA THR A 24 -0.94 -8.89 2.35
C THR A 24 -0.64 -7.72 1.41
N ALA A 25 -1.36 -7.61 0.30
CA ALA A 25 -1.24 -6.48 -0.62
C ALA A 25 -1.60 -5.15 0.06
N ASP A 26 -2.74 -5.10 0.75
CA ASP A 26 -3.21 -3.92 1.49
C ASP A 26 -2.20 -3.46 2.56
N THR A 27 -1.58 -4.41 3.27
CA THR A 27 -0.52 -4.11 4.26
C THR A 27 0.70 -3.47 3.61
N LYS A 28 1.13 -3.97 2.44
CA LYS A 28 2.22 -3.35 1.67
C LYS A 28 1.87 -1.93 1.26
N LEU A 29 0.66 -1.69 0.78
CA LEU A 29 0.24 -0.36 0.38
C LEU A 29 0.18 0.63 1.54
N VAL A 30 -0.29 0.20 2.72
CA VAL A 30 -0.27 1.05 3.92
C VAL A 30 1.16 1.42 4.30
N LYS A 31 2.09 0.46 4.28
CA LYS A 31 3.51 0.71 4.53
C LYS A 31 4.11 1.67 3.51
N GLY A 32 3.80 1.46 2.22
CA GLY A 32 4.21 2.36 1.14
C GLY A 32 3.67 3.78 1.32
N CYS A 33 2.37 3.91 1.64
CA CYS A 33 1.72 5.20 1.83
C CYS A 33 2.34 5.95 3.02
N LYS A 34 2.56 5.25 4.14
CA LYS A 34 3.26 5.80 5.31
C LYS A 34 4.63 6.36 4.94
N ALA A 35 5.45 5.58 4.21
CA ALA A 35 6.77 6.02 3.78
C ALA A 35 6.70 7.23 2.83
N GLY A 36 5.70 7.27 1.94
CA GLY A 36 5.45 8.43 1.07
C GLY A 36 5.10 9.70 1.84
N ILE A 37 4.28 9.59 2.90
CA ILE A 37 3.91 10.73 3.76
C ILE A 37 5.15 11.27 4.50
N GLU A 38 5.93 10.38 5.13
CA GLU A 38 7.10 10.77 5.95
C GLU A 38 8.16 11.56 5.17
N VAL A 39 8.24 11.41 3.85
CA VAL A 39 9.15 12.18 2.99
C VAL A 39 8.84 13.67 2.95
N PHE A 40 7.57 14.04 3.14
CA PHE A 40 7.08 15.40 2.95
C PHE A 40 6.59 16.07 4.25
N LEU A 41 6.73 15.38 5.38
CA LEU A 41 6.57 16.03 6.68
C LEU A 41 7.65 17.09 6.88
N TYR A 42 7.36 18.09 7.71
CA TYR A 42 8.34 19.10 8.05
C TYR A 42 9.52 18.49 8.82
N GLU A 43 10.66 19.17 8.80
CA GLU A 43 11.84 18.71 9.53
C GLU A 43 11.53 18.61 11.04
N GLY A 44 11.73 17.41 11.61
CA GLY A 44 11.42 17.11 13.00
C GLY A 44 10.08 16.41 13.20
N ASP A 45 9.15 16.56 12.25
CA ASP A 45 7.86 15.88 12.29
C ASP A 45 8.00 14.40 11.92
N ARG A 46 7.18 13.58 12.57
CA ARG A 46 7.06 12.15 12.25
C ARG A 46 5.66 11.64 12.52
N ILE A 47 5.32 10.54 11.86
CA ILE A 47 4.12 9.77 12.18
C ILE A 47 4.36 9.04 13.50
N GLU A 48 3.67 9.47 14.57
CA GLU A 48 3.68 8.78 15.86
C GLU A 48 2.90 7.46 15.77
N LYS A 49 1.67 7.52 15.24
CA LYS A 49 0.79 6.36 15.07
C LYS A 49 -0.18 6.55 13.91
N ILE A 50 -0.60 5.44 13.32
CA ILE A 50 -1.75 5.41 12.41
C ILE A 50 -2.99 5.14 13.27
N VAL A 51 -3.90 6.12 13.35
CA VAL A 51 -5.14 6.04 14.14
C VAL A 51 -6.15 5.12 13.45
N SER A 52 -6.28 5.27 12.13
CA SER A 52 -7.12 4.41 11.31
C SER A 52 -6.66 4.41 9.87
N GLN A 53 -7.02 3.34 9.15
CA GLN A 53 -6.75 3.19 7.74
C GLN A 53 -8.02 2.75 7.01
N THR A 54 -8.22 3.23 5.80
CA THR A 54 -9.30 2.78 4.91
C THR A 54 -8.72 2.48 3.55
N LEU A 55 -9.02 1.29 3.03
CA LEU A 55 -8.59 0.87 1.71
C LEU A 55 -9.81 0.60 0.84
N ARG A 56 -9.85 1.23 -0.33
CA ARG A 56 -10.99 1.09 -1.25
C ARG A 56 -10.52 1.13 -2.70
N GLN A 57 -11.36 0.62 -3.58
CA GLN A 57 -11.20 0.94 -5.00
C GLN A 57 -11.65 2.40 -5.21
N PRO A 58 -10.82 3.25 -5.81
CA PRO A 58 -11.21 4.62 -6.16
C PRO A 58 -12.38 4.66 -7.13
N THR A 59 -13.29 5.62 -6.92
CA THR A 59 -14.40 5.87 -7.84
C THR A 59 -13.87 6.49 -9.13
N GLY A 60 -14.30 5.97 -10.29
CA GLY A 60 -13.90 6.50 -11.59
C GLY A 60 -12.53 6.03 -12.10
N LEU A 61 -11.77 5.29 -11.29
CA LEU A 61 -10.56 4.61 -11.71
C LEU A 61 -10.81 3.08 -11.71
N GLY A 62 -10.20 2.38 -12.69
CA GLY A 62 -10.43 0.95 -12.90
C GLY A 62 -9.94 0.06 -11.74
N SER A 63 -10.18 -1.25 -11.84
CA SER A 63 -9.81 -2.23 -10.80
C SER A 63 -8.30 -2.40 -10.57
N GLY A 64 -7.46 -1.82 -11.43
CA GLY A 64 -6.00 -1.78 -11.26
C GLY A 64 -5.52 -0.67 -10.32
N TYR A 65 -6.42 0.00 -9.61
CA TYR A 65 -6.07 1.07 -8.67
C TYR A 65 -6.60 0.78 -7.27
N ARG A 66 -5.86 1.26 -6.27
CA ARG A 66 -6.25 1.20 -4.86
C ARG A 66 -5.96 2.52 -4.17
N GLU A 67 -6.96 3.01 -3.46
CA GLU A 67 -6.84 4.16 -2.60
C GLU A 67 -6.59 3.71 -1.17
N VAL A 68 -5.60 4.32 -0.52
CA VAL A 68 -5.27 4.17 0.89
C VAL A 68 -5.45 5.51 1.56
N THR A 69 -6.44 5.62 2.44
CA THR A 69 -6.57 6.76 3.36
C THR A 69 -5.95 6.39 4.70
N LEU A 70 -5.04 7.21 5.20
CA LEU A 70 -4.48 7.09 6.55
C LEU A 70 -4.88 8.31 7.38
N ASN A 71 -5.50 8.09 8.54
CA ASN A 71 -5.59 9.10 9.58
C ASN A 71 -4.44 8.82 10.55
N ALA A 72 -3.51 9.76 10.69
CA ALA A 72 -2.26 9.58 11.42
C ALA A 72 -2.08 10.71 12.43
N THR A 73 -1.55 10.38 13.61
CA THR A 73 -1.08 11.39 14.56
C THR A 73 0.35 11.75 14.19
N ILE A 74 0.57 13.02 13.86
CA ILE A 74 1.88 13.62 13.60
C ILE A 74 2.37 14.28 14.89
N THR A 75 3.67 14.24 15.14
CA THR A 75 4.28 14.92 16.28
C THR A 75 5.64 15.48 15.93
N ASP A 76 5.93 16.67 16.46
CA ASP A 76 7.25 17.31 16.53
C ASP A 76 8.03 16.93 17.81
N GLY A 77 7.47 16.03 18.63
CA GLY A 77 7.98 15.65 19.94
C GLY A 77 7.32 16.35 21.13
N PHE A 78 6.51 17.39 20.92
CA PHE A 78 5.83 18.14 21.97
C PHE A 78 4.32 18.20 21.79
N HIS A 79 3.84 18.41 20.56
CA HIS A 79 2.42 18.59 20.27
C HIS A 79 1.95 17.58 19.23
N PRO A 80 1.20 16.54 19.62
CA PRO A 80 0.59 15.64 18.67
C PRO A 80 -0.67 16.25 18.06
N HIS A 81 -0.85 16.08 16.75
CA HIS A 81 -2.07 16.45 16.04
C HIS A 81 -2.43 15.40 15.00
N ASP A 82 -3.72 15.26 14.71
CA ASP A 82 -4.22 14.27 13.75
C ASP A 82 -4.36 14.87 12.36
N GLU A 83 -3.77 14.21 11.37
CA GLU A 83 -3.89 14.56 9.95
C GLU A 83 -4.42 13.38 9.14
N ARG A 84 -5.02 13.71 7.99
CA ARG A 84 -5.56 12.74 7.04
C ARG A 84 -4.81 12.84 5.72
N TYR A 85 -4.26 11.72 5.29
CA TYR A 85 -3.54 11.59 4.03
C TYR A 85 -4.23 10.58 3.12
N THR A 86 -4.07 10.74 1.82
CA THR A 86 -4.58 9.76 0.85
C THR A 86 -3.52 9.44 -0.19
N CYS A 87 -3.23 8.16 -0.37
CA CYS A 87 -2.34 7.66 -1.40
C CYS A 87 -3.14 6.86 -2.42
N MET A 88 -2.87 7.09 -3.70
CA MET A 88 -3.39 6.28 -4.79
C MET A 88 -2.28 5.40 -5.34
N PHE A 89 -2.54 4.11 -5.48
CA PHE A 89 -1.62 3.15 -6.07
C PHE A 89 -2.18 2.55 -7.34
N MET A 90 -1.30 2.29 -8.29
CA MET A 90 -1.53 1.32 -9.35
C MET A 90 -1.05 -0.03 -8.87
N GLU A 91 -1.87 -1.07 -9.06
CA GLU A 91 -1.59 -2.43 -8.60
C GLU A 91 -1.65 -3.43 -9.76
N GLU A 92 -0.77 -4.42 -9.70
CA GLU A 92 -0.75 -5.53 -10.62
C GLU A 92 -0.57 -6.84 -9.86
N PHE A 93 -1.54 -7.76 -10.02
CA PHE A 93 -1.40 -9.14 -9.58
C PHE A 93 -0.95 -9.99 -10.77
N GLY A 94 0.09 -10.78 -10.56
CA GLY A 94 0.56 -11.74 -11.55
C GLY A 94 -0.43 -12.90 -11.74
N PRO A 95 -0.17 -13.77 -12.73
CA PRO A 95 -0.98 -14.97 -12.98
C PRO A 95 -1.17 -15.79 -11.70
N PHE A 96 -2.40 -16.23 -11.46
CA PHE A 96 -2.78 -16.98 -10.25
C PHE A 96 -2.43 -16.28 -8.92
N LYS A 97 -2.25 -14.95 -8.92
CA LYS A 97 -1.83 -14.15 -7.75
C LYS A 97 -0.47 -14.56 -7.17
N MET A 98 0.40 -15.17 -7.98
CA MET A 98 1.73 -15.60 -7.54
C MET A 98 2.71 -14.45 -7.31
N SER A 99 2.41 -13.27 -7.86
CA SER A 99 3.19 -12.06 -7.63
C SER A 99 2.27 -10.87 -7.45
N TYR A 100 2.78 -9.85 -6.78
CA TYR A 100 2.09 -8.59 -6.56
C TYR A 100 3.11 -7.46 -6.72
N ARG A 101 2.73 -6.45 -7.49
CA ARG A 101 3.49 -5.22 -7.68
C ARG A 101 2.53 -4.05 -7.47
N ALA A 102 3.07 -2.97 -6.92
CA ALA A 102 2.37 -1.71 -6.84
C ALA A 102 3.34 -0.57 -7.09
N SER A 103 2.82 0.55 -7.57
CA SER A 103 3.53 1.81 -7.68
C SER A 103 2.63 2.94 -7.24
N ILE A 104 3.21 3.99 -6.67
CA ILE A 104 2.45 5.18 -6.31
C ILE A 104 1.99 5.91 -7.57
N TYR A 105 0.70 6.18 -7.66
CA TYR A 105 0.11 7.01 -8.69
C TYR A 105 0.11 8.47 -8.25
N ASN A 106 -0.39 8.75 -7.04
CA ASN A 106 -0.28 10.05 -6.39
C ASN A 106 -0.41 9.94 -4.86
N ILE A 107 -0.07 11.02 -4.19
CA ILE A 107 -0.33 11.26 -2.78
C ILE A 107 -0.98 12.63 -2.61
N ASP A 108 -1.98 12.71 -1.73
CA ASP A 108 -2.66 13.92 -1.30
C ASP A 108 -2.26 14.20 0.16
N LEU A 109 -1.50 15.28 0.33
CA LEU A 109 -0.97 15.80 1.59
C LEU A 109 -1.74 17.06 1.95
N ASP A 110 -2.85 16.92 2.67
CA ASP A 110 -3.71 18.03 3.08
C ASP A 110 -4.12 18.97 1.92
N GLY A 111 -4.60 18.37 0.82
CA GLY A 111 -5.03 19.11 -0.38
C GLY A 111 -3.90 19.39 -1.37
N ARG A 112 -2.63 19.14 -1.00
CA ARG A 112 -1.50 19.18 -1.91
C ARG A 112 -1.26 17.82 -2.55
N ILE A 113 -1.52 17.72 -3.85
CA ILE A 113 -1.32 16.49 -4.60
C ILE A 113 0.08 16.47 -5.23
N ILE A 114 0.81 15.37 -5.04
CA ILE A 114 2.08 15.07 -5.70
C ILE A 114 1.91 13.75 -6.45
N GLY A 115 2.24 13.72 -7.74
CA GLY A 115 1.97 12.56 -8.60
C GLY A 115 1.02 12.87 -9.73
N GLN A 116 0.45 11.83 -10.31
CA GLN A 116 -0.45 11.98 -11.45
C GLN A 116 -1.88 12.30 -10.98
N LYS A 117 -2.50 13.31 -11.58
CA LYS A 117 -3.93 13.63 -11.39
C LYS A 117 -4.58 13.76 -12.76
N GLY A 118 -5.28 12.71 -13.19
CA GLY A 118 -5.81 12.64 -14.56
C GLY A 118 -4.67 12.54 -15.58
N TYR A 119 -4.54 13.54 -16.45
CA TYR A 119 -3.51 13.60 -17.50
C TYR A 119 -2.31 14.49 -17.14
N GLU A 120 -2.29 15.05 -15.93
CA GLU A 120 -1.26 15.98 -15.49
C GLU A 120 -0.41 15.40 -14.37
N ILE A 121 0.87 15.76 -14.35
CA ILE A 121 1.78 15.51 -13.23
C ILE A 121 1.74 16.74 -12.33
N GLN A 122 1.45 16.53 -11.06
CA GLN A 122 1.41 17.54 -10.01
C GLN A 122 2.68 17.42 -9.14
N GLY A 123 3.21 18.56 -8.71
CA GLY A 123 4.51 18.66 -8.03
C GLY A 123 5.69 18.73 -9.00
N ASP A 124 6.89 18.90 -8.45
CA ASP A 124 8.11 18.97 -9.26
C ASP A 124 8.80 17.59 -9.42
N LEU A 125 9.76 17.50 -10.34
CA LEU A 125 10.47 16.25 -10.64
C LEU A 125 11.23 15.70 -9.42
N LYS A 126 11.77 16.56 -8.57
CA LYS A 126 12.55 16.16 -7.38
C LYS A 126 11.62 15.57 -6.33
N GLU A 127 10.45 16.16 -6.13
CA GLU A 127 9.39 15.64 -5.26
C GLU A 127 8.92 14.28 -5.76
N MET A 128 8.66 14.15 -7.06
CA MET A 128 8.30 12.88 -7.66
C MET A 128 9.35 11.79 -7.42
N GLN A 129 10.63 12.10 -7.61
CA GLN A 129 11.73 11.16 -7.36
C GLN A 129 11.83 10.74 -5.90
N LYS A 130 11.64 11.68 -4.96
CA LYS A 130 11.66 11.35 -3.52
C LYS A 130 10.47 10.46 -3.15
N LEU A 131 9.27 10.81 -3.63
CA LEU A 131 8.05 10.05 -3.38
C LEU A 131 8.18 8.62 -3.89
N THR A 132 8.51 8.44 -5.18
CA THR A 132 8.62 7.11 -5.77
C THR A 132 9.75 6.32 -5.13
N GLY A 133 10.90 6.93 -4.87
CA GLY A 133 12.03 6.26 -4.22
C GLY A 133 11.70 5.72 -2.82
N ALA A 134 11.03 6.52 -1.98
CA ALA A 134 10.65 6.08 -0.63
C ALA A 134 9.56 5.01 -0.66
N VAL A 135 8.53 5.18 -1.50
CA VAL A 135 7.45 4.21 -1.63
C VAL A 135 7.97 2.88 -2.19
N ASP A 136 8.77 2.89 -3.25
CA ASP A 136 9.33 1.69 -3.86
C ASP A 136 10.25 0.94 -2.89
N ALA A 137 11.01 1.66 -2.06
CA ALA A 137 11.81 1.05 -1.01
C ALA A 137 10.93 0.37 0.06
N ALA A 138 9.79 0.96 0.39
CA ALA A 138 8.85 0.43 1.38
C ALA A 138 8.00 -0.74 0.87
N LEU A 139 7.69 -0.79 -0.43
CA LEU A 139 6.89 -1.86 -1.07
C LEU A 139 7.65 -3.17 -1.30
N LYS A 140 8.98 -3.10 -1.30
CA LYS A 140 9.87 -4.28 -1.30
C LYS A 140 9.71 -5.06 0.02
#